data_AF-A0A644YX58-F1
#
_entry.id   AF-A0A644YX58-F1
#
_cell.length_a   1.000
_cell.length_b   1.000
_cell.length_c   1.000
_cell.angle_alpha   90.00
_cell.angle_beta   90.00
_cell.angle_gamma   90.00
#
_symmetry.space_group_name_H-M   'P 1'
#
loop_
_entity.id
_entity.type
_entity.pdbx_description
1 polymer ?
#
loop_
_entity_poly.entity_id
_entity_poly.type
_entity_poly.pdbx_seq_one_letter_code
_entity_poly.pdbx_strand_id
1 'polypeptide(L)'
;MYHKKLKPFKEGFLWGSATSAYQVEGAWDEDGKGPSVQDVKEIVPDTSDFKVATDHYHHMQEDIALLAEMGFKTYRFSISWSRVIPYGDG
;
A
#
# COMPACT_ATOMS: atom_id res chain seq x y z
N MET A 1 -15.04 -9.54 -37.23
CA MET A 1 -13.81 -9.19 -36.49
C MET A 1 -13.81 -7.69 -36.23
N TYR A 2 -14.28 -7.31 -35.05
CA TYR A 2 -14.43 -5.91 -34.67
C TYR A 2 -13.11 -5.41 -34.07
N HIS A 3 -12.59 -4.33 -34.66
CA HIS A 3 -11.30 -3.65 -34.40
C HIS A 3 -10.07 -4.23 -35.12
N LYS A 4 -9.85 -3.76 -36.36
CA LYS A 4 -8.59 -3.94 -37.12
C LYS A 4 -7.49 -2.93 -36.73
N LYS A 5 -7.79 -1.91 -35.92
CA LYS A 5 -6.84 -0.87 -35.47
C LYS A 5 -7.11 -0.52 -34.02
N LEU A 6 -6.06 -0.56 -33.18
CA LEU A 6 -6.13 -0.20 -31.76
C LEU A 6 -6.18 1.33 -31.62
N LYS A 7 -6.98 1.81 -30.66
CA LYS A 7 -6.97 3.22 -30.25
C LYS A 7 -5.81 3.44 -29.25
N PRO A 8 -5.09 4.57 -29.33
CA PRO A 8 -4.11 4.90 -28.30
C PRO A 8 -4.82 5.19 -26.97
N PHE A 9 -4.06 5.14 -25.87
CA PHE A 9 -4.51 5.69 -24.59
C PHE A 9 -4.77 7.19 -24.73
N LYS A 10 -5.71 7.72 -23.92
CA LYS A 10 -5.98 9.16 -23.88
C LYS A 10 -4.73 9.90 -23.41
N GLU A 11 -4.54 11.12 -23.89
CA GLU A 11 -3.58 12.04 -23.31
C GLU A 11 -3.90 12.23 -21.82
N GLY A 12 -2.86 12.24 -20.98
CA GLY A 12 -3.02 12.30 -19.52
C GLY A 12 -3.52 11.00 -18.86
N PHE A 13 -3.47 9.85 -19.54
CA PHE A 13 -3.81 8.57 -18.91
C PHE A 13 -2.92 8.30 -17.69
N LEU A 14 -3.56 8.01 -16.55
CA LEU A 14 -2.90 7.83 -15.26
C LEU A 14 -2.35 6.41 -15.11
N TRP A 15 -1.21 6.14 -15.75
CA TRP A 15 -0.42 4.95 -15.46
C TRP A 15 0.11 5.03 -14.03
N GLY A 16 -0.21 4.02 -13.22
CA GLY A 16 0.14 4.05 -11.80
C GLY A 16 0.41 2.69 -11.20
N SER A 17 0.88 2.74 -9.96
CA SER A 17 1.08 1.59 -9.08
C SER A 17 0.15 1.68 -7.87
N ALA A 18 0.01 0.59 -7.13
CA ALA A 18 -0.79 0.58 -5.92
C ALA A 18 -0.30 -0.40 -4.85
N THR A 19 -0.57 -0.04 -3.59
CA THR A 19 -0.27 -0.83 -2.39
C THR A 19 -1.46 -0.81 -1.42
N SER A 20 -1.34 -1.53 -0.31
CA SER A 20 -2.23 -1.50 0.83
C SER A 20 -1.40 -1.36 2.10
N ALA A 21 -1.79 -0.47 3.02
CA ALA A 21 -1.09 -0.16 4.26
C ALA A 21 -0.57 -1.42 4.99
N TYR A 22 -1.46 -2.35 5.30
CA TYR A 22 -1.10 -3.59 6.00
C TYR A 22 -0.10 -4.47 5.25
N GLN A 23 -0.07 -4.40 3.91
CA GLN A 23 0.84 -5.23 3.10
C GLN A 23 2.25 -4.67 3.01
N VAL A 24 2.45 -3.36 3.24
CA VAL A 24 3.73 -2.71 2.97
C VAL A 24 4.28 -1.87 4.12
N GLU A 25 3.43 -1.27 4.96
CA GLU A 25 3.90 -0.31 5.98
C GLU A 25 4.84 -0.93 7.00
N GLY A 26 4.45 -2.04 7.63
CA GLY A 26 5.13 -2.50 8.83
C GLY A 26 4.89 -1.57 10.02
N ALA A 27 5.90 -1.35 10.86
CA ALA A 27 5.86 -0.44 12.02
C ALA A 27 4.58 -0.59 12.85
N TRP A 28 4.18 -1.85 13.11
CA TRP A 28 2.83 -2.21 13.53
C TRP A 28 2.42 -1.65 14.90
N ASP A 29 3.38 -1.32 15.75
CA ASP A 29 3.23 -0.79 17.12
C ASP A 29 3.97 0.54 17.36
N GLU A 30 4.36 1.24 16.29
CA GLU A 30 5.09 2.52 16.36
C GLU A 30 4.15 3.74 16.31
N ASP A 31 4.63 4.86 16.85
CA ASP A 31 4.01 6.20 16.77
C ASP A 31 2.51 6.24 17.16
N GLY A 32 2.13 5.40 18.13
CA GLY A 32 0.78 5.38 18.69
C GLY A 32 -0.23 4.61 17.84
N LYS A 33 0.20 3.81 16.85
CA LYS A 33 -0.68 2.91 16.11
C LYS A 33 -1.33 1.89 17.05
N GLY A 34 -2.65 1.75 16.94
CA GLY A 34 -3.40 0.67 17.60
C GLY A 34 -3.35 -0.65 16.81
N PRO A 35 -3.71 -1.78 17.44
CA PRO A 35 -3.85 -3.06 16.74
C PRO A 35 -5.07 -3.03 15.81
N SER A 36 -4.86 -3.34 14.54
CA SER A 36 -5.93 -3.58 13.58
C SER A 36 -6.43 -5.03 13.65
N VAL A 37 -7.57 -5.32 12.99
CA VAL A 37 -8.07 -6.70 12.85
C VAL A 37 -7.06 -7.64 12.20
N GLN A 38 -6.14 -7.11 11.39
CA GLN A 38 -5.11 -7.92 10.75
C GLN A 38 -3.91 -8.21 11.67
N ASP A 39 -3.66 -7.36 12.68
CA ASP A 39 -2.58 -7.56 13.65
C ASP A 39 -2.95 -8.62 14.70
N VAL A 40 -4.25 -8.79 14.99
CA VAL A 40 -4.76 -9.70 16.02
C VAL A 40 -5.29 -11.03 15.47
N LYS A 41 -5.39 -11.18 14.15
CA LYS A 41 -5.87 -12.43 13.55
C LYS A 41 -4.89 -13.56 13.82
N GLU A 42 -5.41 -14.78 13.82
CA GLU A 42 -4.56 -15.98 13.82
C GLU A 42 -3.72 -16.03 12.54
N ILE A 43 -2.41 -16.18 12.70
CA ILE A 43 -1.49 -16.34 11.58
C ILE A 43 -1.57 -17.80 11.14
N VAL A 44 -1.77 -18.01 9.83
CA VAL A 44 -1.78 -19.36 9.26
C VAL A 44 -0.38 -19.96 9.43
N PRO A 45 -0.25 -21.21 9.93
CA PRO A 45 1.04 -21.86 10.06
C PRO A 45 1.85 -21.80 8.76
N ASP A 46 3.17 -21.63 8.90
CA ASP A 46 4.12 -21.51 7.77
C ASP A 46 3.88 -20.30 6.85
N THR A 47 3.16 -19.27 7.32
CA THR A 47 3.03 -17.97 6.64
C THR A 47 3.71 -16.85 7.43
N SER A 48 4.05 -15.76 6.73
CA SER A 48 4.65 -14.59 7.36
C SER A 48 3.60 -13.74 8.08
N ASP A 49 4.02 -13.04 9.14
CA ASP A 49 3.26 -11.92 9.67
C ASP A 49 3.52 -10.64 8.87
N PHE A 50 2.95 -9.52 9.31
CA PHE A 50 3.03 -8.24 8.62
C PHE A 50 3.51 -7.13 9.56
N LYS A 51 4.21 -7.51 10.63
CA LYS A 51 4.70 -6.55 11.63
C LYS A 51 5.74 -5.60 11.04
N VAL A 52 6.54 -6.12 10.12
CA VAL A 52 7.57 -5.37 9.35
C VAL A 52 7.18 -5.22 7.87
N ALA A 53 6.57 -6.25 7.27
CA ALA A 53 6.22 -6.27 5.85
C ALA A 53 7.43 -5.92 4.95
N THR A 54 7.32 -4.93 4.06
CA THR A 54 8.44 -4.39 3.26
C THR A 54 9.01 -3.09 3.83
N ASP A 55 8.59 -2.72 5.04
CA ASP A 55 9.05 -1.54 5.77
C ASP A 55 8.86 -0.18 5.05
N HIS A 56 7.77 -0.07 4.28
CA HIS A 56 7.43 1.17 3.57
C HIS A 56 7.24 2.35 4.54
N TYR A 57 6.87 2.11 5.80
CA TYR A 57 6.72 3.17 6.78
C TYR A 57 8.01 3.98 6.98
N HIS A 58 9.16 3.30 7.03
CA HIS A 58 10.46 3.94 7.16
C HIS A 58 11.07 4.31 5.80
N HIS A 59 10.73 3.57 4.73
CA HIS A 59 11.37 3.68 3.42
C HIS A 59 10.51 4.40 2.36
N MET A 60 9.39 5.01 2.74
CA MET A 60 8.44 5.65 1.81
C MET A 60 9.10 6.63 0.83
N GLN A 61 10.10 7.39 1.29
CA GLN A 61 10.79 8.37 0.44
C GLN A 61 11.60 7.69 -0.68
N GLU A 62 12.28 6.58 -0.37
CA GLU A 62 13.01 5.78 -1.35
C GLU A 62 12.04 5.15 -2.35
N ASP A 63 10.96 4.54 -1.85
CA ASP A 63 9.96 3.89 -2.71
C ASP A 63 9.28 4.88 -3.66
N ILE A 64 8.96 6.10 -3.20
CA ILE A 64 8.40 7.15 -4.05
C ILE A 64 9.42 7.59 -5.12
N ALA A 65 10.70 7.67 -4.78
CA ALA A 65 11.75 7.99 -5.75
C ALA A 65 11.83 6.91 -6.85
N LEU A 66 11.77 5.63 -6.48
CA LEU A 66 11.75 4.51 -7.43
C LEU A 66 10.50 4.52 -8.32
N LEU A 67 9.32 4.82 -7.76
CA LEU A 67 8.09 4.96 -8.55
C LEU A 67 8.17 6.11 -9.56
N ALA A 68 8.81 7.22 -9.17
CA ALA A 68 9.05 8.34 -10.05
C ALA A 68 10.06 8.00 -11.16
N GLU A 69 11.14 7.29 -10.83
CA GLU A 69 12.14 6.80 -11.80
C GLU A 69 11.50 5.87 -12.84
N MET A 70 10.60 4.98 -12.41
CA MET A 70 9.84 4.08 -13.30
C MET A 70 8.84 4.83 -14.20
N GLY A 71 8.58 6.11 -13.93
CA GLY A 71 7.73 6.97 -14.74
C GLY A 71 6.24 6.92 -14.40
N PHE A 72 5.88 6.38 -13.23
CA PHE A 72 4.48 6.38 -12.78
C PHE A 72 3.92 7.79 -12.63
N LYS A 73 2.64 7.94 -12.95
CA LYS A 73 1.88 9.22 -12.88
C LYS A 73 0.95 9.28 -11.67
N THR A 74 0.64 8.13 -11.08
CA THR A 74 -0.18 8.04 -9.88
C THR A 74 0.28 6.88 -9.00
N TYR A 75 0.14 7.04 -7.70
CA TYR A 75 0.36 6.00 -6.71
C TYR A 75 -0.86 5.93 -5.79
N ARG A 76 -1.53 4.78 -5.79
CA ARG A 76 -2.69 4.54 -4.93
C ARG A 76 -2.28 3.72 -3.72
N PHE A 77 -2.47 4.26 -2.52
CA PHE A 77 -2.25 3.55 -1.26
C PHE A 77 -3.53 3.62 -0.40
N SER A 78 -3.61 2.77 0.62
CA SER A 78 -4.63 2.88 1.66
C SER A 78 -4.03 3.49 2.93
N ILE A 79 -4.85 4.12 3.75
CA ILE A 79 -4.44 4.64 5.05
C ILE A 79 -4.81 3.62 6.12
N SER A 80 -3.86 3.24 6.99
CA SER A 80 -4.15 2.40 8.15
C SER A 80 -5.03 3.15 9.16
N TRP A 81 -6.32 2.79 9.26
CA TRP A 81 -7.25 3.45 10.19
C TRP A 81 -6.74 3.39 11.64
N SER A 82 -6.14 2.28 12.06
CA SER A 82 -5.55 2.14 13.39
C SER A 82 -4.37 3.08 13.69
N ARG A 83 -3.80 3.76 12.70
CA ARG A 83 -2.86 4.89 12.93
C ARG A 83 -3.59 6.21 13.14
N VAL A 84 -4.77 6.39 12.55
CA VAL A 84 -5.57 7.62 12.62
C VAL A 84 -6.46 7.63 13.86
N ILE A 85 -7.11 6.52 14.17
CA ILE A 85 -7.96 6.33 15.35
C ILE A 85 -7.53 5.01 16.03
N PRO A 86 -6.51 5.04 16.92
CA PRO A 86 -5.89 3.84 17.48
C PRO A 86 -6.83 2.90 18.23
N TYR A 87 -7.85 3.46 18.89
CA TYR A 87 -8.82 2.67 19.66
C TYR A 87 -10.11 2.37 18.88
N GLY A 88 -10.20 2.84 17.63
CA GLY A 88 -11.43 2.81 16.85
C GLY A 88 -12.59 3.59 17.51
N ASP A 89 -13.59 3.92 16.72
CA ASP A 89 -14.86 4.48 17.19
C ASP A 89 -16.07 3.88 16.46
N GLY A 90 -15.88 2.70 15.85
CA GLY A 90 -16.87 1.96 15.05
C GLY A 90 -17.87 1.17 15.88
#